data_AF-A0A959GFB6-F1
#
_entry.id   AF-A0A959GFB6-F1
#
_cell.length_a   1.000
_cell.length_b   1.000
_cell.length_c   1.000
_cell.angle_alpha   90.00
_cell.angle_beta   90.00
_cell.angle_gamma   90.00
#
_symmetry.space_group_name_H-M   'P 1'
#
loop_
_entity.id
_entity.type
_entity.pdbx_description
1 polymer ?
#
loop_
_entity_poly.entity_id
_entity_poly.type
_entity_poly.pdbx_seq_one_letter_code
_entity_poly.pdbx_strand_id
1 'polypeptide(L)'
;MKRLITPLFLLCSLAASAQSRLTEHTLQLDAPENALPASIETMAWLSGRWLGEGFGGIVEENWNPPLGGAMAATFRLVTKGEPGFYEICLIEPEGASLVYRAKHFNPGLKGWEEKDESHSFALVKLEPNTIYFNGFTMVLDGNTCTHYLAMKQKDGSYKEATLTYHRSTATATLEYQEALSKFQLNEKKIPLMLLGAYHMGNPGADQFNLESDDVLSPKRQAEIEAVVKKLAEFQPTMIAIEAPFGDSATLAHYQAYLAGQYELRRSESEQIGFRLAKMLGHETIYPIDVRMSLEQSGLEEVISANPAKHGPRMAALEQLGNEAIAQMDKWLKEGSVGDMLYEMNRPEFLDLNYQAYLRFFLPTVEGDNYAGADLVSSWNQRNLRIMSNLHQIGCKPESRVLVVFGQGHVPLFQRIAEDSPYFEVVSVLPYLR
;
A
#
# COMPACT_ATOMS: atom_id res chain seq x y z
N MET A 1 42.43 -47.44 6.71
CA MET A 1 40.98 -47.16 6.77
C MET A 1 40.64 -46.10 5.73
N LYS A 2 40.15 -46.52 4.56
CA LYS A 2 39.63 -45.64 3.50
C LYS A 2 38.10 -45.74 3.57
N ARG A 3 37.40 -44.64 3.86
CA ARG A 3 35.94 -44.57 3.73
C ARG A 3 35.62 -44.04 2.33
N LEU A 4 35.21 -44.95 1.44
CA LEU A 4 34.46 -44.59 0.24
C LEU A 4 33.07 -44.13 0.68
N ILE A 5 32.68 -42.92 0.29
CA ILE A 5 31.30 -42.46 0.33
C ILE A 5 30.80 -42.57 -1.12
N THR A 6 29.90 -43.52 -1.36
CA THR A 6 29.19 -43.69 -2.62
C THR A 6 28.15 -42.56 -2.74
N PRO A 7 28.09 -41.79 -3.84
CA PRO A 7 27.02 -40.84 -4.06
C PRO A 7 25.75 -41.60 -4.48
N LEU A 8 24.74 -41.57 -3.63
CA LEU A 8 23.39 -42.02 -3.97
C LEU A 8 22.80 -40.99 -4.93
N PHE A 9 22.79 -41.32 -6.23
CA PHE A 9 21.96 -40.63 -7.22
C PHE A 9 20.49 -40.88 -6.86
N LEU A 10 19.87 -39.93 -6.17
CA LEU A 10 18.42 -39.88 -6.07
C LEU A 10 17.90 -39.42 -7.44
N LEU A 11 17.33 -40.35 -8.19
CA LEU A 11 16.55 -40.04 -9.39
C LEU A 11 15.48 -39.01 -9.03
N CYS A 12 15.54 -37.85 -9.68
CA CYS A 12 14.42 -36.94 -9.80
C CYS A 12 13.25 -37.69 -10.46
N SER A 13 12.30 -38.14 -9.65
CA SER A 13 10.96 -38.44 -10.15
C SER A 13 10.33 -37.11 -10.55
N LEU A 14 10.17 -36.90 -11.86
CA LEU A 14 9.23 -35.93 -12.42
C LEU A 14 7.85 -36.19 -11.80
N ALA A 15 7.48 -35.40 -10.78
CA ALA A 15 6.09 -35.26 -10.40
C ALA A 15 5.39 -34.61 -11.59
N ALA A 16 4.59 -35.39 -12.33
CA ALA A 16 3.61 -34.84 -13.25
C ALA A 16 2.82 -33.76 -12.49
N SER A 17 2.72 -32.55 -13.05
CA SER A 17 1.97 -31.46 -12.41
C SER A 17 0.55 -31.94 -12.16
N ALA A 18 0.13 -31.98 -10.89
CA ALA A 18 -1.17 -32.47 -10.42
C ALA A 18 -2.37 -31.55 -10.78
N GLN A 19 -2.19 -30.76 -11.83
CA GLN A 19 -3.10 -29.74 -12.30
C GLN A 19 -3.01 -29.65 -13.82
N SER A 20 -4.16 -29.58 -14.47
CA SER A 20 -4.30 -29.43 -15.91
C SER A 20 -4.89 -28.06 -16.25
N ARG A 21 -4.74 -27.60 -17.50
CA ARG A 21 -5.28 -26.30 -17.95
C ARG A 21 -6.65 -26.52 -18.62
N LEU A 22 -7.69 -25.82 -18.16
CA LEU A 22 -9.05 -25.90 -18.73
C LEU A 22 -9.28 -24.89 -19.85
N THR A 23 -8.83 -23.66 -19.65
CA THR A 23 -8.90 -22.55 -20.62
C THR A 23 -7.58 -21.78 -20.61
N GLU A 24 -7.46 -20.67 -21.31
CA GLU A 24 -6.23 -19.87 -21.34
C GLU A 24 -5.74 -19.50 -19.93
N HIS A 25 -6.67 -19.10 -19.05
CA HIS A 25 -6.35 -18.56 -17.73
C HIS A 25 -6.78 -19.46 -16.56
N THR A 26 -7.54 -20.54 -16.78
CA THR A 26 -8.05 -21.39 -15.69
C THR A 26 -7.39 -22.76 -15.62
N LEU A 27 -7.31 -23.29 -14.39
CA LEU A 27 -6.72 -24.60 -14.08
C LEU A 27 -7.77 -25.56 -13.54
N GLN A 28 -7.53 -26.86 -13.71
CA GLN A 28 -8.26 -27.94 -13.08
C GLN A 28 -7.40 -28.64 -12.03
N LEU A 29 -8.00 -28.97 -10.90
CA LEU A 29 -7.43 -29.89 -9.92
C LEU A 29 -7.71 -31.34 -10.36
N ASP A 30 -6.66 -32.09 -10.67
CA ASP A 30 -6.82 -33.45 -11.21
C ASP A 30 -7.24 -34.47 -10.13
N ALA A 31 -6.91 -34.22 -8.85
CA ALA A 31 -7.38 -35.02 -7.72
C ALA A 31 -7.51 -34.20 -6.42
N PRO A 32 -8.60 -34.35 -5.64
CA PRO A 32 -8.87 -33.54 -4.43
C PRO A 32 -7.78 -33.56 -3.37
N GLU A 33 -7.06 -34.68 -3.22
CA GLU A 33 -5.95 -34.83 -2.27
C GLU A 33 -4.75 -33.91 -2.56
N ASN A 34 -4.69 -33.31 -3.74
CA ASN A 34 -3.65 -32.38 -4.15
C ASN A 34 -4.00 -30.92 -3.84
N ALA A 35 -5.13 -30.66 -3.17
CA ALA A 35 -5.53 -29.30 -2.79
C ALA A 35 -4.45 -28.63 -1.92
N LEU A 36 -4.07 -27.41 -2.30
CA LEU A 36 -3.00 -26.66 -1.64
C LEU A 36 -3.43 -26.25 -0.22
N PRO A 37 -2.64 -26.54 0.84
CA PRO A 37 -2.94 -26.01 2.16
C PRO A 37 -2.90 -24.48 2.17
N ALA A 38 -3.94 -23.83 2.68
CA ALA A 38 -4.06 -22.37 2.65
C ALA A 38 -4.87 -21.83 3.83
N SER A 39 -4.54 -20.60 4.26
CA SER A 39 -5.31 -19.84 5.25
C SER A 39 -6.12 -18.75 4.55
N ILE A 40 -7.31 -18.45 5.06
CA ILE A 40 -8.17 -17.40 4.50
C ILE A 40 -7.49 -16.03 4.44
N GLU A 41 -6.53 -15.76 5.32
CA GLU A 41 -5.78 -14.50 5.34
C GLU A 41 -4.97 -14.25 4.05
N THR A 42 -4.65 -15.31 3.30
CA THR A 42 -4.00 -15.19 1.98
C THR A 42 -4.90 -14.53 0.94
N MET A 43 -6.20 -14.43 1.21
CA MET A 43 -7.21 -13.85 0.32
C MET A 43 -7.70 -12.48 0.79
N ALA A 44 -7.11 -11.92 1.85
CA ALA A 44 -7.53 -10.66 2.45
C ALA A 44 -7.58 -9.48 1.46
N TRP A 45 -6.76 -9.52 0.41
CA TRP A 45 -6.73 -8.49 -0.63
C TRP A 45 -8.02 -8.41 -1.46
N LEU A 46 -8.84 -9.46 -1.50
CA LEU A 46 -10.16 -9.44 -2.16
C LEU A 46 -11.16 -8.55 -1.42
N SER A 47 -10.98 -8.30 -0.12
CA SER A 47 -11.90 -7.50 0.70
C SER A 47 -12.18 -6.14 0.08
N GLY A 48 -13.45 -5.75 0.02
CA GLY A 48 -13.89 -4.46 -0.52
C GLY A 48 -14.98 -4.58 -1.58
N ARG A 49 -15.34 -3.42 -2.14
CA ARG A 49 -16.32 -3.28 -3.22
C ARG A 49 -15.63 -3.22 -4.58
N TRP A 50 -16.17 -3.98 -5.52
CA TRP A 50 -15.68 -4.16 -6.86
C TRP A 50 -16.83 -3.89 -7.85
N LEU A 51 -16.60 -3.03 -8.82
CA LEU A 51 -17.59 -2.67 -9.84
C LEU A 51 -16.96 -2.81 -11.22
N GLY A 52 -17.68 -3.38 -12.18
CA GLY A 52 -17.09 -3.72 -13.45
C GLY A 52 -18.09 -4.07 -14.53
N GLU A 53 -17.57 -4.66 -15.60
CA GLU A 53 -18.35 -5.15 -16.73
C GLU A 53 -18.20 -6.67 -16.87
N GLY A 54 -19.31 -7.33 -17.16
CA GLY A 54 -19.37 -8.79 -17.27
C GLY A 54 -20.73 -9.23 -17.77
N PHE A 55 -20.77 -10.35 -18.50
CA PHE A 55 -22.02 -10.95 -19.02
C PHE A 55 -22.94 -9.98 -19.79
N GLY A 56 -22.38 -8.96 -20.44
CA GLY A 56 -23.15 -7.96 -21.19
C GLY A 56 -23.86 -6.91 -20.34
N GLY A 57 -23.45 -6.73 -19.08
CA GLY A 57 -23.96 -5.70 -18.18
C GLY A 57 -22.93 -5.23 -17.16
N ILE A 58 -23.42 -4.52 -16.15
CA ILE A 58 -22.63 -4.05 -15.02
C ILE A 58 -22.65 -5.11 -13.93
N VAL A 59 -21.48 -5.49 -13.45
CA VAL A 59 -21.31 -6.45 -12.35
C VAL A 59 -20.77 -5.75 -11.12
N GLU A 60 -21.26 -6.14 -9.96
CA GLU A 60 -20.81 -5.64 -8.67
C GLU A 60 -20.54 -6.81 -7.73
N GLU A 61 -19.39 -6.82 -7.06
CA GLU A 61 -19.07 -7.74 -5.97
C GLU A 61 -18.67 -6.97 -4.70
N ASN A 62 -19.15 -7.41 -3.55
CA ASN A 62 -18.77 -6.85 -2.26
C ASN A 62 -18.27 -7.97 -1.34
N TRP A 63 -16.96 -7.98 -1.07
CA TRP A 63 -16.29 -8.95 -0.21
C TRP A 63 -16.06 -8.39 1.19
N ASN A 64 -16.44 -9.16 2.21
CA ASN A 64 -16.08 -8.87 3.60
C ASN A 64 -14.62 -9.27 3.87
N PRO A 65 -13.95 -8.62 4.84
CA PRO A 65 -12.65 -9.10 5.33
C PRO A 65 -12.74 -10.53 5.88
N PRO A 66 -11.61 -11.28 5.92
CA PRO A 66 -11.54 -12.55 6.63
C PRO A 66 -12.04 -12.41 8.07
N LEU A 67 -12.97 -13.27 8.47
CA LEU A 67 -13.46 -13.33 9.84
C LEU A 67 -13.95 -14.74 10.15
N GLY A 68 -13.49 -15.31 11.27
CA GLY A 68 -13.91 -16.65 11.69
C GLY A 68 -13.44 -17.78 10.75
N GLY A 69 -12.36 -17.54 9.97
CA GLY A 69 -11.80 -18.52 9.05
C GLY A 69 -12.40 -18.52 7.64
N ALA A 70 -13.34 -17.62 7.35
CA ALA A 70 -13.99 -17.52 6.05
C ALA A 70 -14.11 -16.07 5.56
N MET A 71 -14.40 -15.91 4.28
CA MET A 71 -14.85 -14.66 3.65
C MET A 71 -16.19 -14.90 2.96
N ALA A 72 -17.01 -13.87 2.90
CA ALA A 72 -18.30 -13.90 2.21
C ALA A 72 -18.43 -12.70 1.27
N ALA A 73 -19.14 -12.90 0.18
CA ALA A 73 -19.49 -11.84 -0.75
C ALA A 73 -20.91 -11.92 -1.30
N THR A 74 -21.34 -10.78 -1.82
CA THR A 74 -22.53 -10.68 -2.66
C THR A 74 -22.13 -10.21 -4.05
N PHE A 75 -22.69 -10.85 -5.08
CA PHE A 75 -22.58 -10.45 -6.47
C PHE A 75 -23.94 -9.91 -6.95
N ARG A 76 -23.91 -8.94 -7.86
CA ARG A 76 -25.09 -8.47 -8.60
C ARG A 76 -24.73 -8.16 -10.04
N LEU A 77 -25.50 -8.71 -10.98
CA LEU A 77 -25.52 -8.28 -12.38
C LEU A 77 -26.68 -7.31 -12.62
N VAL A 78 -26.42 -6.20 -13.30
CA VAL A 78 -27.41 -5.25 -13.80
C VAL A 78 -27.32 -5.19 -15.32
N THR A 79 -28.42 -5.46 -16.00
CA THR A 79 -28.51 -5.39 -17.46
C THR A 79 -29.66 -4.48 -17.84
N LYS A 80 -29.42 -3.51 -18.74
CA LYS A 80 -30.44 -2.54 -19.18
C LYS A 80 -31.12 -1.81 -18.02
N GLY A 81 -30.38 -1.50 -16.96
CA GLY A 81 -30.86 -0.78 -15.78
C GLY A 81 -31.64 -1.62 -14.76
N GLU A 82 -31.89 -2.91 -15.05
CA GLU A 82 -32.63 -3.81 -14.16
C GLU A 82 -31.73 -4.92 -13.60
N PRO A 83 -31.99 -5.41 -12.37
CA PRO A 83 -31.25 -6.56 -11.82
C PRO A 83 -31.45 -7.82 -12.68
N GLY A 84 -30.35 -8.40 -13.14
CA GLY A 84 -30.34 -9.67 -13.86
C GLY A 84 -30.42 -10.85 -12.88
N PHE A 85 -29.35 -11.08 -12.13
CA PHE A 85 -29.29 -12.07 -11.07
C PHE A 85 -28.29 -11.66 -9.98
N TYR A 86 -28.30 -12.40 -8.88
CA TYR A 86 -27.45 -12.21 -7.72
C TYR A 86 -26.69 -13.49 -7.40
N GLU A 87 -25.55 -13.38 -6.74
CA GLU A 87 -24.88 -14.54 -6.12
C GLU A 87 -24.55 -14.23 -4.66
N ILE A 88 -24.55 -15.27 -3.84
CA ILE A 88 -23.89 -15.28 -2.54
C ILE A 88 -22.69 -16.19 -2.66
N CYS A 89 -21.51 -15.65 -2.38
CA CYS A 89 -20.24 -16.34 -2.53
C CYS A 89 -19.57 -16.51 -1.16
N LEU A 90 -18.91 -17.64 -0.96
CA LEU A 90 -18.13 -17.95 0.24
C LEU A 90 -16.75 -18.44 -0.17
N ILE A 91 -15.73 -18.06 0.61
CA ILE A 91 -14.44 -18.73 0.60
C ILE A 91 -14.22 -19.23 2.01
N GLU A 92 -14.17 -20.55 2.17
CA GLU A 92 -14.13 -21.19 3.49
C GLU A 92 -13.22 -22.42 3.50
N PRO A 93 -12.84 -22.92 4.69
CA PRO A 93 -11.98 -24.09 4.79
C PRO A 93 -12.67 -25.37 4.33
N GLU A 94 -11.95 -26.18 3.56
CA GLU A 94 -12.30 -27.57 3.26
C GLU A 94 -11.08 -28.45 3.53
N GLY A 95 -11.11 -29.16 4.67
CA GLY A 95 -9.93 -29.85 5.19
C GLY A 95 -8.83 -28.87 5.58
N ALA A 96 -7.63 -29.03 4.99
CA ALA A 96 -6.49 -28.13 5.19
C ALA A 96 -6.39 -27.02 4.13
N SER A 97 -7.31 -27.00 3.16
CA SER A 97 -7.33 -26.07 2.02
C SER A 97 -8.56 -25.15 2.09
N LEU A 98 -8.82 -24.42 1.00
CA LEU A 98 -9.96 -23.51 0.84
C LEU A 98 -10.82 -23.94 -0.36
N VAL A 99 -12.11 -23.64 -0.28
CA VAL A 99 -13.08 -23.83 -1.37
C VAL A 99 -13.86 -22.54 -1.58
N TYR A 100 -14.02 -22.16 -2.85
CA TYR A 100 -14.97 -21.11 -3.24
C TYR A 100 -16.33 -21.75 -3.47
N ARG A 101 -17.39 -21.23 -2.83
CA ARG A 101 -18.76 -21.65 -3.08
C ARG A 101 -19.59 -20.49 -3.60
N ALA A 102 -20.45 -20.75 -4.57
CA ALA A 102 -21.42 -19.78 -5.08
C ALA A 102 -22.82 -20.39 -5.14
N LYS A 103 -23.81 -19.55 -4.82
CA LYS A 103 -25.22 -19.86 -5.00
C LYS A 103 -25.90 -18.69 -5.71
N HIS A 104 -26.65 -18.98 -6.77
CA HIS A 104 -27.22 -17.98 -7.65
C HIS A 104 -28.70 -17.78 -7.36
N PHE A 105 -29.18 -16.54 -7.54
CA PHE A 105 -30.55 -16.16 -7.25
C PHE A 105 -31.09 -15.22 -8.34
N ASN A 106 -32.30 -15.49 -8.80
CA ASN A 106 -33.10 -14.48 -9.50
C ASN A 106 -33.61 -13.41 -8.51
N PRO A 107 -34.08 -12.25 -9.00
CA PRO A 107 -34.76 -11.26 -8.17
C PRO A 107 -35.86 -11.87 -7.31
N GLY A 108 -35.90 -11.46 -6.04
CA GLY A 108 -36.78 -12.03 -5.02
C GLY A 108 -36.23 -13.29 -4.32
N LEU A 109 -34.89 -13.51 -4.37
CA LEU A 109 -34.19 -14.61 -3.70
C LEU A 109 -34.65 -16.01 -4.14
N LYS A 110 -35.00 -16.15 -5.42
CA LYS A 110 -35.35 -17.46 -6.00
C LYS A 110 -34.06 -18.15 -6.47
N GLY A 111 -33.59 -19.12 -5.70
CA GLY A 111 -32.36 -19.87 -5.97
C GLY A 111 -32.38 -20.66 -7.28
N TRP A 112 -31.23 -20.79 -7.92
CA TRP A 112 -31.03 -21.67 -9.09
C TRP A 112 -30.68 -23.09 -8.67
N GLU A 113 -29.79 -23.22 -7.69
CA GLU A 113 -29.43 -24.49 -7.08
C GLU A 113 -30.52 -24.96 -6.10
N GLU A 114 -30.58 -26.27 -5.89
CA GLU A 114 -31.42 -26.87 -4.86
C GLU A 114 -31.11 -26.30 -3.47
N LYS A 115 -32.06 -26.41 -2.54
CA LYS A 115 -32.02 -25.72 -1.25
C LYS A 115 -30.68 -25.87 -0.51
N ASP A 116 -30.14 -27.08 -0.47
CA ASP A 116 -28.92 -27.43 0.28
C ASP A 116 -27.68 -27.56 -0.64
N GLU A 117 -27.78 -27.15 -1.91
CA GLU A 117 -26.70 -27.22 -2.88
C GLU A 117 -26.09 -25.84 -3.20
N SER A 118 -24.82 -25.85 -3.60
CA SER A 118 -24.07 -24.69 -4.11
C SER A 118 -23.01 -25.18 -5.11
N HIS A 119 -22.60 -24.32 -6.04
CA HIS A 119 -21.46 -24.61 -6.89
C HIS A 119 -20.17 -24.46 -6.09
N SER A 120 -19.22 -25.39 -6.25
CA SER A 120 -17.99 -25.40 -5.45
C SER A 120 -16.75 -25.52 -6.35
N PHE A 121 -15.75 -24.69 -6.09
CA PHE A 121 -14.48 -24.66 -6.81
C PHE A 121 -13.34 -24.80 -5.80
N ALA A 122 -12.67 -25.95 -5.78
CA ALA A 122 -11.55 -26.21 -4.87
C ALA A 122 -10.32 -25.36 -5.23
N LEU A 123 -9.54 -24.94 -4.24
CA LEU A 123 -8.29 -24.22 -4.46
C LEU A 123 -7.25 -25.13 -5.16
N VAL A 124 -6.68 -24.62 -6.26
CA VAL A 124 -5.66 -25.32 -7.06
C VAL A 124 -4.28 -24.75 -6.78
N LYS A 125 -4.14 -23.43 -6.87
CA LYS A 125 -2.83 -22.75 -6.83
C LYS A 125 -2.97 -21.32 -6.32
N LEU A 126 -1.93 -20.84 -5.66
CA LEU A 126 -1.74 -19.43 -5.28
C LEU A 126 -0.46 -18.89 -5.91
N GLU A 127 -0.54 -17.66 -6.40
CA GLU A 127 0.58 -16.81 -6.82
C GLU A 127 0.40 -15.43 -6.14
N PRO A 128 1.43 -14.57 -6.08
CA PRO A 128 1.37 -13.33 -5.30
C PRO A 128 0.12 -12.46 -5.54
N ASN A 129 -0.35 -12.40 -6.78
CA ASN A 129 -1.53 -11.62 -7.18
C ASN A 129 -2.60 -12.46 -7.88
N THR A 130 -2.53 -13.80 -7.81
CA THR A 130 -3.46 -14.67 -8.53
C THR A 130 -3.93 -15.84 -7.68
N ILE A 131 -5.24 -16.03 -7.61
CA ILE A 131 -5.87 -17.20 -6.99
C ILE A 131 -6.46 -18.08 -8.09
N TYR A 132 -6.06 -19.35 -8.11
CA TYR A 132 -6.64 -20.34 -9.01
C TYR A 132 -7.51 -21.30 -8.20
N PHE A 133 -8.82 -21.19 -8.36
CA PHE A 133 -9.78 -22.24 -8.05
C PHE A 133 -10.02 -23.13 -9.27
N ASN A 134 -10.58 -24.31 -9.05
CA ASN A 134 -10.81 -25.29 -10.11
C ASN A 134 -11.79 -24.75 -11.17
N GLY A 135 -11.30 -24.33 -12.33
CA GLY A 135 -12.09 -23.71 -13.39
C GLY A 135 -12.40 -22.23 -13.18
N PHE A 136 -11.81 -21.58 -12.18
CA PHE A 136 -12.07 -20.19 -11.85
C PHE A 136 -10.79 -19.48 -11.36
N THR A 137 -10.46 -18.33 -11.92
CA THR A 137 -9.20 -17.64 -11.60
C THR A 137 -9.44 -16.16 -11.36
N MET A 138 -8.86 -15.63 -10.29
CA MET A 138 -8.92 -14.23 -9.91
C MET A 138 -7.51 -13.63 -9.99
N VAL A 139 -7.32 -12.57 -10.77
CA VAL A 139 -6.03 -11.88 -10.95
C VAL A 139 -6.16 -10.43 -10.49
N LEU A 140 -5.30 -10.01 -9.57
CA LEU A 140 -5.20 -8.63 -9.10
C LEU A 140 -4.08 -7.89 -9.83
N ASP A 141 -4.39 -6.72 -10.37
CA ASP A 141 -3.43 -5.75 -10.91
C ASP A 141 -3.80 -4.34 -10.44
N GLY A 142 -3.07 -3.86 -9.43
CA GLY A 142 -3.37 -2.59 -8.75
C GLY A 142 -4.78 -2.57 -8.16
N ASN A 143 -5.65 -1.72 -8.70
CA ASN A 143 -7.06 -1.61 -8.32
C ASN A 143 -8.02 -2.37 -9.25
N THR A 144 -7.50 -3.22 -10.14
CA THR A 144 -8.30 -4.01 -11.07
C THR A 144 -8.24 -5.49 -10.67
N CYS A 145 -9.40 -6.14 -10.55
CA CYS A 145 -9.49 -7.59 -10.38
C CYS A 145 -10.14 -8.19 -11.62
N THR A 146 -9.50 -9.17 -12.25
CA THR A 146 -10.06 -9.88 -13.39
C THR A 146 -10.38 -11.31 -13.01
N HIS A 147 -11.63 -11.70 -13.26
CA HIS A 147 -12.16 -13.03 -13.04
C HIS A 147 -12.25 -13.77 -14.38
N TYR A 148 -11.65 -14.95 -14.44
CA TYR A 148 -11.74 -15.87 -15.57
C TYR A 148 -12.49 -17.11 -15.14
N LEU A 149 -13.60 -17.42 -15.82
CA LEU A 149 -14.46 -18.55 -15.48
C LEU A 149 -14.59 -19.51 -16.67
N ALA A 150 -14.23 -20.77 -16.45
CA ALA A 150 -14.36 -21.83 -17.44
C ALA A 150 -15.81 -22.37 -17.46
N MET A 151 -16.58 -21.95 -18.45
CA MET A 151 -17.96 -22.42 -18.64
C MET A 151 -18.00 -23.65 -19.54
N LYS A 152 -18.39 -24.78 -18.97
CA LYS A 152 -18.57 -26.02 -19.74
C LYS A 152 -19.73 -25.90 -20.72
N GLN A 153 -19.47 -26.23 -21.98
CA GLN A 153 -20.43 -26.23 -23.07
C GLN A 153 -21.11 -27.60 -23.21
N LYS A 154 -22.21 -27.65 -23.97
CA LYS A 154 -22.97 -28.90 -24.19
C LYS A 154 -22.16 -30.00 -24.88
N ASP A 155 -21.17 -29.63 -25.68
CA ASP A 155 -20.27 -30.56 -26.37
C ASP A 155 -19.09 -31.03 -25.49
N GLY A 156 -19.03 -30.58 -24.23
CA GLY A 156 -17.98 -30.90 -23.28
C GLY A 156 -16.75 -29.99 -23.35
N SER A 157 -16.66 -29.07 -24.31
CA SER A 157 -15.62 -28.05 -24.36
C SER A 157 -15.82 -26.98 -23.28
N TYR A 158 -14.82 -26.13 -23.05
CA TYR A 158 -14.90 -24.99 -22.14
C TYR A 158 -14.79 -23.68 -22.90
N LYS A 159 -15.64 -22.72 -22.56
CA LYS A 159 -15.55 -21.33 -23.00
C LYS A 159 -15.21 -20.46 -21.79
N GLU A 160 -14.21 -19.61 -21.91
CA GLU A 160 -13.85 -18.67 -20.86
C GLU A 160 -14.77 -17.45 -20.86
N ALA A 161 -15.33 -17.11 -19.70
CA ALA A 161 -15.92 -15.81 -19.43
C ALA A 161 -14.90 -14.94 -18.71
N THR A 162 -14.86 -13.65 -19.07
CA THR A 162 -14.04 -12.65 -18.40
C THR A 162 -14.95 -11.62 -17.76
N LEU A 163 -14.72 -11.34 -16.47
CA LEU A 163 -15.32 -10.22 -15.78
C LEU A 163 -14.18 -9.35 -15.25
N THR A 164 -14.22 -8.06 -15.57
CA THR A 164 -13.19 -7.11 -15.14
C THR A 164 -13.81 -6.12 -14.19
N TYR A 165 -13.26 -6.06 -12.98
CA TYR A 165 -13.72 -5.19 -11.90
C TYR A 165 -12.66 -4.17 -11.55
N HIS A 166 -13.12 -3.01 -11.09
CA HIS A 166 -12.29 -2.00 -10.45
C HIS A 166 -12.75 -1.79 -9.01
N ARG A 167 -11.77 -1.66 -8.10
CA ARG A 167 -12.02 -1.36 -6.70
C ARG A 167 -12.70 -0.01 -6.59
N SER A 168 -13.88 0.01 -5.96
CA SER A 168 -14.66 1.24 -5.78
C SER A 168 -14.74 1.59 -4.30
N THR A 169 -14.11 2.71 -3.92
CA THR A 169 -14.26 3.33 -2.60
C THR A 169 -15.51 4.20 -2.49
N ALA A 170 -16.12 4.55 -3.63
CA ALA A 170 -17.25 5.46 -3.67
C ALA A 170 -18.57 4.72 -3.42
N THR A 171 -19.40 5.27 -2.52
CA THR A 171 -20.85 5.02 -2.41
C THR A 171 -21.65 5.84 -3.43
N ALA A 172 -21.00 6.32 -4.49
CA ALA A 172 -21.62 7.22 -5.45
C ALA A 172 -22.39 6.44 -6.54
N THR A 173 -23.54 6.97 -6.95
CA THR A 173 -24.33 6.45 -8.07
C THR A 173 -23.60 6.67 -9.40
N LEU A 174 -23.91 5.87 -10.42
CA LEU A 174 -23.40 6.03 -11.79
C LEU A 174 -23.57 7.47 -12.32
N GLU A 175 -24.68 8.13 -11.99
CA GLU A 175 -24.95 9.53 -12.35
C GLU A 175 -23.94 10.51 -11.74
N TYR A 176 -23.50 10.26 -10.51
CA TYR A 176 -22.48 11.08 -9.84
C TYR A 176 -21.09 10.82 -10.43
N GLN A 177 -20.78 9.58 -10.80
CA GLN A 177 -19.53 9.26 -11.51
C GLN A 177 -19.48 9.89 -12.90
N GLU A 178 -20.58 9.87 -13.65
CA GLU A 178 -20.68 10.54 -14.95
C GLU A 178 -20.55 12.06 -14.81
N ALA A 179 -21.14 12.66 -13.76
CA ALA A 179 -20.94 14.07 -13.45
C ALA A 179 -19.46 14.39 -13.11
N LEU A 180 -18.80 13.57 -12.29
CA LEU A 180 -17.39 13.76 -11.96
C LEU A 180 -16.45 13.57 -13.16
N SER A 181 -16.76 12.63 -14.07
CA SER A 181 -15.98 12.40 -15.29
C SER A 181 -15.89 13.65 -16.17
N LYS A 182 -16.95 14.49 -16.18
CA LYS A 182 -16.98 15.77 -16.91
C LYS A 182 -16.06 16.83 -16.29
N PHE A 183 -15.67 16.66 -15.03
CA PHE A 183 -14.73 17.51 -14.29
C PHE A 183 -13.38 16.83 -14.04
N GLN A 184 -13.15 15.66 -14.64
CA GLN A 184 -11.91 14.91 -14.48
C GLN A 184 -10.81 15.62 -15.27
N LEU A 185 -10.01 16.41 -14.56
CA LEU A 185 -9.01 17.29 -15.15
C LEU A 185 -7.88 16.53 -15.88
N ASN A 186 -7.64 15.28 -15.51
CA ASN A 186 -6.61 14.42 -16.11
C ASN A 186 -7.17 13.02 -16.42
N GLU A 187 -6.96 12.54 -17.64
CA GLU A 187 -7.30 11.17 -18.05
C GLU A 187 -6.37 10.12 -17.43
N LYS A 188 -5.15 10.51 -17.02
CA LYS A 188 -4.14 9.63 -16.43
C LYS A 188 -3.56 10.21 -15.15
N LYS A 189 -3.59 9.41 -14.07
CA LYS A 189 -2.95 9.73 -12.80
C LYS A 189 -1.43 9.52 -12.88
N ILE A 190 -0.68 10.38 -12.19
CA ILE A 190 0.79 10.34 -12.14
C ILE A 190 1.21 9.38 -11.02
N PRO A 191 2.02 8.34 -11.30
CA PRO A 191 2.56 7.46 -10.27
C PRO A 191 3.38 8.25 -9.24
N LEU A 192 3.01 8.13 -7.97
CA LEU A 192 3.62 8.80 -6.83
C LEU A 192 4.05 7.78 -5.78
N MET A 193 5.36 7.60 -5.63
CA MET A 193 5.94 6.81 -4.55
C MET A 193 6.34 7.73 -3.40
N LEU A 194 5.91 7.40 -2.19
CA LEU A 194 6.23 8.13 -0.97
C LEU A 194 7.18 7.29 -0.12
N LEU A 195 8.37 7.82 0.16
CA LEU A 195 9.35 7.21 1.05
C LEU A 195 9.44 8.02 2.34
N GLY A 196 8.95 7.43 3.43
CA GLY A 196 9.13 7.91 4.79
C GLY A 196 10.49 7.49 5.33
N ALA A 197 11.31 8.46 5.72
CA ALA A 197 12.63 8.25 6.29
C ALA A 197 12.68 8.72 7.76
N TYR A 198 13.65 8.20 8.51
CA TYR A 198 14.08 8.79 9.77
C TYR A 198 15.12 9.88 9.47
N HIS A 199 15.25 10.88 10.34
CA HIS A 199 16.26 11.93 10.19
C HIS A 199 17.67 11.37 10.42
N MET A 200 18.32 10.94 9.35
CA MET A 200 19.66 10.31 9.37
C MET A 200 20.76 11.27 9.86
N GLY A 201 20.55 12.58 9.71
CA GLY A 201 21.45 13.60 10.21
C GLY A 201 21.23 13.99 11.67
N ASN A 202 20.11 13.56 12.26
CA ASN A 202 19.62 13.85 13.61
C ASN A 202 20.14 15.20 14.18
N PRO A 203 19.51 16.34 13.82
CA PRO A 203 19.91 17.64 14.34
C PRO A 203 19.54 17.84 15.83
N GLY A 204 18.86 16.88 16.47
CA GLY A 204 18.39 16.98 17.86
C GLY A 204 17.20 17.92 18.06
N ALA A 205 16.50 18.30 16.98
CA ALA A 205 15.41 19.27 17.01
C ALA A 205 14.02 18.66 17.27
N ASP A 206 13.89 17.34 17.16
CA ASP A 206 12.64 16.64 17.42
C ASP A 206 12.47 16.34 18.91
N GLN A 207 11.22 16.15 19.35
CA GLN A 207 10.92 15.75 20.72
C GLN A 207 11.51 14.36 21.06
N PHE A 208 11.63 13.49 20.05
CA PHE A 208 12.12 12.12 20.16
C PHE A 208 13.24 11.89 19.15
N ASN A 209 14.46 11.60 19.62
CA ASN A 209 15.66 11.49 18.78
C ASN A 209 16.26 10.08 18.88
N LEU A 210 16.62 9.48 17.74
CA LEU A 210 17.25 8.16 17.67
C LEU A 210 18.78 8.28 17.81
N GLU A 211 19.38 7.56 18.77
CA GLU A 211 20.83 7.34 18.83
C GLU A 211 21.20 6.18 17.91
N SER A 212 21.90 6.46 16.80
CA SER A 212 22.30 5.46 15.81
C SER A 212 23.80 5.50 15.50
N ASP A 213 24.34 4.40 14.97
CA ASP A 213 25.69 4.38 14.40
C ASP A 213 25.78 5.30 13.17
N ASP A 214 26.96 5.88 12.93
CA ASP A 214 27.11 6.92 11.91
C ASP A 214 26.62 6.43 10.54
N VAL A 215 25.66 7.15 9.96
CA VAL A 215 25.11 6.88 8.64
C VAL A 215 26.21 6.91 7.56
N LEU A 216 27.30 7.62 7.79
CA LEU A 216 28.48 7.66 6.92
C LEU A 216 29.44 6.48 7.09
N SER A 217 29.18 5.57 8.03
CA SER A 217 30.00 4.38 8.21
C SER A 217 29.95 3.47 6.97
N PRO A 218 31.04 2.75 6.63
CA PRO A 218 31.08 1.91 5.43
C PRO A 218 29.94 0.89 5.34
N LYS A 219 29.51 0.34 6.49
CA LYS A 219 28.36 -0.57 6.58
C LYS A 219 27.07 0.13 6.12
N ARG A 220 26.74 1.28 6.73
CA ARG A 220 25.50 2.01 6.43
C ARG A 220 25.49 2.58 5.02
N GLN A 221 26.64 3.01 4.51
CA GLN A 221 26.78 3.46 3.13
C GLN A 221 26.45 2.33 2.13
N ALA A 222 26.93 1.11 2.37
CA ALA A 222 26.60 -0.04 1.52
C ALA A 222 25.10 -0.40 1.57
N GLU A 223 24.49 -0.32 2.75
CA GLU A 223 23.04 -0.57 2.92
C GLU A 223 22.20 0.49 2.20
N ILE A 224 22.56 1.77 2.31
CA ILE A 224 21.91 2.88 1.59
C ILE A 224 22.05 2.71 0.08
N GLU A 225 23.22 2.32 -0.42
CA GLU A 225 23.42 2.05 -1.84
C GLU A 225 22.55 0.89 -2.35
N ALA A 226 22.30 -0.14 -1.52
CA ALA A 226 21.38 -1.21 -1.86
C ALA A 226 19.94 -0.69 -1.97
N VAL A 227 19.49 0.14 -1.01
CA VAL A 227 18.17 0.79 -1.06
C VAL A 227 18.03 1.67 -2.30
N VAL A 228 19.03 2.50 -2.61
CA VAL A 228 19.03 3.37 -3.80
C VAL A 228 18.91 2.55 -5.08
N LYS A 229 19.62 1.42 -5.20
CA LYS A 229 19.50 0.52 -6.36
C LYS A 229 18.10 -0.06 -6.50
N LYS A 230 17.47 -0.45 -5.39
CA LYS A 230 16.09 -0.95 -5.38
C LYS A 230 15.10 0.13 -5.79
N LEU A 231 15.20 1.33 -5.21
CA LEU A 231 14.37 2.48 -5.59
C LEU A 231 14.54 2.87 -7.07
N ALA A 232 15.71 2.64 -7.67
CA ALA A 232 15.94 2.87 -9.10
C ALA A 232 15.11 1.93 -10.00
N GLU A 233 14.67 0.77 -9.52
CA GLU A 233 13.76 -0.12 -10.26
C GLU A 233 12.39 0.54 -10.50
N PHE A 234 11.99 1.48 -9.63
CA PHE A 234 10.82 2.33 -9.86
C PHE A 234 11.05 3.38 -10.96
N GLN A 235 12.27 3.56 -11.48
CA GLN A 235 12.57 4.52 -12.55
C GLN A 235 11.90 5.89 -12.36
N PRO A 236 12.01 6.52 -11.17
CA PRO A 236 11.42 7.83 -10.97
C PRO A 236 12.04 8.81 -11.97
N THR A 237 11.22 9.59 -12.64
CA THR A 237 11.68 10.67 -13.53
C THR A 237 11.88 11.97 -12.77
N MET A 238 11.31 12.07 -11.56
CA MET A 238 11.37 13.22 -10.69
C MET A 238 11.54 12.75 -9.24
N ILE A 239 12.45 13.40 -8.52
CA ILE A 239 12.75 13.08 -7.12
C ILE A 239 12.59 14.36 -6.32
N ALA A 240 11.56 14.38 -5.48
CA ALA A 240 11.28 15.47 -4.57
C ALA A 240 11.81 15.15 -3.16
N ILE A 241 12.35 16.15 -2.49
CA ILE A 241 13.07 15.97 -1.22
C ILE A 241 12.63 16.97 -0.16
N GLU A 242 12.86 16.61 1.11
CA GLU A 242 12.65 17.45 2.28
C GLU A 242 13.73 18.54 2.40
N ALA A 243 13.65 19.50 1.49
CA ALA A 243 14.37 20.76 1.56
C ALA A 243 13.43 21.91 1.18
N PRO A 244 13.63 23.12 1.71
CA PRO A 244 12.72 24.23 1.47
C PRO A 244 12.51 24.51 -0.03
N PHE A 245 11.27 24.70 -0.44
CA PHE A 245 10.94 24.98 -1.84
C PHE A 245 11.68 26.22 -2.35
N GLY A 246 12.33 26.08 -3.51
CA GLY A 246 13.16 27.13 -4.10
C GLY A 246 14.53 27.33 -3.44
N ASP A 247 14.98 26.46 -2.54
CA ASP A 247 16.28 26.57 -1.90
C ASP A 247 17.44 26.38 -2.89
N SER A 248 18.05 27.49 -3.29
CA SER A 248 19.16 27.50 -4.25
C SER A 248 20.43 26.84 -3.71
N ALA A 249 20.61 26.78 -2.38
CA ALA A 249 21.74 26.12 -1.75
C ALA A 249 21.67 24.60 -1.94
N THR A 250 20.51 23.97 -1.70
CA THR A 250 20.31 22.54 -1.98
C THR A 250 20.55 22.22 -3.46
N LEU A 251 20.07 23.04 -4.38
CA LEU A 251 20.34 22.85 -5.81
C LEU A 251 21.84 22.98 -6.13
N ALA A 252 22.54 23.96 -5.55
CA ALA A 252 23.97 24.13 -5.72
C ALA A 252 24.77 22.95 -5.16
N HIS A 253 24.39 22.42 -3.99
CA HIS A 253 24.99 21.21 -3.42
C HIS A 253 24.79 20.01 -4.35
N TYR A 254 23.60 19.84 -4.94
CA TYR A 254 23.35 18.76 -5.88
C TYR A 254 24.21 18.89 -7.14
N GLN A 255 24.34 20.09 -7.72
CA GLN A 255 25.22 20.32 -8.87
C GLN A 255 26.70 20.04 -8.54
N ALA A 256 27.17 20.47 -7.36
CA ALA A 256 28.52 20.16 -6.90
C ALA A 256 28.71 18.65 -6.68
N TYR A 257 27.68 17.93 -6.22
CA TYR A 257 27.71 16.46 -6.08
C TYR A 257 27.77 15.74 -7.42
N LEU A 258 27.05 16.22 -8.44
CA LEU A 258 27.17 15.73 -9.81
C LEU A 258 28.61 15.91 -10.34
N ALA A 259 29.22 17.07 -10.08
CA ALA A 259 30.59 17.38 -10.46
C ALA A 259 31.68 16.66 -9.64
N GLY A 260 31.32 15.90 -8.61
CA GLY A 260 32.27 15.23 -7.71
C GLY A 260 33.02 16.18 -6.77
N GLN A 261 32.47 17.38 -6.53
CA GLN A 261 33.04 18.45 -5.71
C GLN A 261 32.33 18.60 -4.36
N TYR A 262 31.45 17.66 -4.01
CA TYR A 262 30.63 17.70 -2.80
C TYR A 262 30.54 16.32 -2.18
N GLU A 263 30.81 16.25 -0.88
CA GLU A 263 30.60 15.05 -0.07
C GLU A 263 29.22 15.11 0.58
N LEU A 264 28.45 14.04 0.44
CA LEU A 264 27.09 13.98 0.96
C LEU A 264 27.08 14.06 2.48
N ARG A 265 26.19 14.90 3.00
CA ARG A 265 25.89 15.05 4.42
C ARG A 265 24.97 13.93 4.87
N ARG A 266 24.77 13.87 6.18
CA ARG A 266 23.99 12.82 6.84
C ARG A 266 22.48 12.86 6.56
N SER A 267 21.95 13.87 5.87
CA SER A 267 20.52 13.96 5.57
C SER A 267 20.07 12.84 4.63
N GLU A 268 18.91 12.26 4.90
CA GLU A 268 18.18 11.33 4.03
C GLU A 268 17.91 11.90 2.62
N SER A 269 17.63 13.20 2.51
CA SER A 269 17.49 13.89 1.22
C SER A 269 18.75 13.79 0.35
N GLU A 270 19.93 13.79 0.97
CA GLU A 270 21.21 13.64 0.29
C GLU A 270 21.61 12.16 0.14
N GLN A 271 21.56 11.39 1.23
CA GLN A 271 21.96 9.99 1.23
C GLN A 271 21.10 9.11 0.31
N ILE A 272 19.81 9.41 0.17
CA ILE A 272 18.91 8.68 -0.74
C ILE A 272 18.60 9.51 -1.98
N GLY A 273 18.07 10.73 -1.80
CA GLY A 273 17.59 11.57 -2.90
C GLY A 273 18.69 11.93 -3.91
N PHE A 274 19.80 12.52 -3.46
CA PHE A 274 20.89 12.94 -4.36
C PHE A 274 21.54 11.73 -5.04
N ARG A 275 21.78 10.65 -4.29
CA ARG A 275 22.37 9.42 -4.84
C ARG A 275 21.53 8.83 -5.95
N LEU A 276 20.22 8.71 -5.72
CA LEU A 276 19.30 8.14 -6.69
C LEU A 276 19.16 9.03 -7.92
N ALA A 277 19.04 10.36 -7.74
CA ALA A 277 18.99 11.30 -8.83
C ALA A 277 20.25 11.23 -9.71
N LYS A 278 21.45 11.17 -9.10
CA LYS A 278 22.72 10.99 -9.82
C LYS A 278 22.79 9.64 -10.54
N MET A 279 22.36 8.55 -9.90
CA MET A 279 22.36 7.20 -10.48
C MET A 279 21.50 7.12 -11.74
N LEU A 280 20.36 7.82 -11.75
CA LEU A 280 19.42 7.88 -12.87
C LEU A 280 19.77 8.97 -13.91
N GLY A 281 20.85 9.73 -13.69
CA GLY A 281 21.30 10.78 -14.60
C GLY A 281 20.42 12.03 -14.59
N HIS A 282 19.71 12.32 -13.50
CA HIS A 282 18.87 13.51 -13.40
C HIS A 282 19.73 14.77 -13.27
N GLU A 283 19.47 15.77 -14.11
CA GLU A 283 20.15 17.07 -14.06
C GLU A 283 19.74 17.92 -12.85
N THR A 284 18.61 17.60 -12.22
CA THR A 284 18.06 18.38 -11.09
C THR A 284 17.41 17.48 -10.03
N ILE A 285 17.11 18.10 -8.89
CA ILE A 285 16.33 17.54 -7.78
C ILE A 285 15.32 18.59 -7.31
N TYR A 286 14.24 18.17 -6.64
CA TYR A 286 13.11 19.06 -6.36
C TYR A 286 12.86 19.26 -4.86
N PRO A 287 13.42 20.32 -4.24
CA PRO A 287 13.02 20.75 -2.90
C PRO A 287 11.54 21.15 -2.88
N ILE A 288 10.74 20.58 -1.97
CA ILE A 288 9.30 20.90 -1.86
C ILE A 288 8.83 21.25 -0.44
N ASP A 289 9.71 21.24 0.55
CA ASP A 289 9.35 21.51 1.95
C ASP A 289 8.94 22.99 2.17
N VAL A 290 8.23 23.24 3.25
CA VAL A 290 7.71 24.56 3.64
C VAL A 290 8.29 24.94 4.99
N ARG A 291 8.98 26.09 5.04
CA ARG A 291 9.43 26.71 6.30
C ARG A 291 8.21 27.29 7.03
N MET A 292 7.65 26.51 7.94
CA MET A 292 6.51 26.88 8.77
C MET A 292 6.67 26.27 10.16
N SER A 293 6.56 27.10 11.20
CA SER A 293 6.49 26.63 12.58
C SER A 293 5.10 26.06 12.87
N LEU A 294 5.04 25.06 13.76
CA LEU A 294 3.77 24.55 14.26
C LEU A 294 3.17 25.52 15.27
N GLU A 295 1.85 25.60 15.27
CA GLU A 295 1.11 26.38 16.26
C GLU A 295 1.03 25.58 17.56
N GLN A 296 1.87 25.94 18.52
CA GLN A 296 1.91 25.29 19.83
C GLN A 296 1.50 26.24 20.96
N SER A 297 1.15 27.49 20.62
CA SER A 297 0.73 28.45 21.64
C SER A 297 -0.53 27.94 22.35
N GLY A 298 -0.60 28.19 23.66
CA GLY A 298 -1.72 27.77 24.50
C GLY A 298 -1.73 26.28 24.87
N LEU A 299 -0.92 25.40 24.26
CA LEU A 299 -0.96 23.97 24.60
C LEU A 299 -0.55 23.71 26.05
N GLU A 300 0.55 24.31 26.49
CA GLU A 300 1.03 24.22 27.88
C GLU A 300 0.03 24.87 28.86
N GLU A 301 -0.62 25.96 28.45
CA GLU A 301 -1.67 26.62 29.24
C GLU A 301 -2.87 25.69 29.46
N VAL A 302 -3.38 25.06 28.40
CA VAL A 302 -4.49 24.09 28.49
C VAL A 302 -4.12 22.89 29.35
N ILE A 303 -2.92 22.34 29.18
CA ILE A 303 -2.44 21.20 29.98
C ILE A 303 -2.33 21.59 31.46
N SER A 304 -1.79 22.78 31.75
CA SER A 304 -1.57 23.27 33.11
C SER A 304 -2.86 23.69 33.82
N ALA A 305 -3.88 24.12 33.06
CA ALA A 305 -5.19 24.49 33.59
C ALA A 305 -5.95 23.28 34.17
N ASN A 306 -5.75 22.08 33.60
CA ASN A 306 -6.39 20.85 34.09
C ASN A 306 -5.47 19.61 34.00
N PRO A 307 -4.43 19.52 34.85
CA PRO A 307 -3.42 18.46 34.76
C PRO A 307 -4.01 17.06 34.98
N ALA A 308 -5.05 16.93 35.81
CA ALA A 308 -5.72 15.65 36.05
C ALA A 308 -6.40 15.10 34.79
N LYS A 309 -6.89 15.98 33.90
CA LYS A 309 -7.55 15.61 32.65
C LYS A 309 -6.54 15.39 31.51
N HIS A 310 -5.51 16.23 31.40
CA HIS A 310 -4.57 16.22 30.27
C HIS A 310 -3.28 15.45 30.54
N GLY A 311 -2.79 15.44 31.78
CA GLY A 311 -1.53 14.82 32.19
C GLY A 311 -1.41 13.34 31.82
N PRO A 312 -2.39 12.47 32.14
CA PRO A 312 -2.31 11.06 31.78
C PRO A 312 -2.16 10.81 30.27
N ARG A 313 -2.79 11.66 29.44
CA ARG A 313 -2.69 11.58 27.98
C ARG A 313 -1.30 11.98 27.50
N MET A 314 -0.72 13.05 28.07
CA MET A 314 0.64 13.49 27.72
C MET A 314 1.70 12.48 28.18
N ALA A 315 1.54 11.88 29.35
CA ALA A 315 2.40 10.79 29.81
C ALA A 315 2.32 9.55 28.89
N ALA A 316 1.12 9.22 28.39
CA ALA A 316 0.96 8.14 27.42
C ALA A 316 1.59 8.46 26.04
N LEU A 317 1.55 9.73 25.61
CA LEU A 317 2.28 10.17 24.40
C LEU A 317 3.79 10.01 24.58
N GLU A 318 4.32 10.42 25.73
CA GLU A 318 5.73 10.27 26.08
C GLU A 318 6.16 8.80 26.08
N GLN A 319 5.38 7.93 26.71
CA GLN A 319 5.64 6.49 26.71
C GLN A 319 5.63 5.92 25.29
N LEU A 320 4.62 6.27 24.47
CA LEU A 320 4.52 5.81 23.09
C LEU A 320 5.75 6.24 22.26
N GLY A 321 6.19 7.49 22.41
CA GLY A 321 7.39 7.99 21.74
C GLY A 321 8.66 7.24 22.15
N ASN A 322 8.82 6.96 23.45
CA ASN A 322 9.95 6.18 23.96
C ASN A 322 9.95 4.74 23.44
N GLU A 323 8.79 4.08 23.42
CA GLU A 323 8.62 2.74 22.84
C GLU A 323 8.92 2.73 21.34
N ALA A 324 8.48 3.76 20.60
CA ALA A 324 8.78 3.91 19.19
C ALA A 324 10.29 4.06 18.93
N ILE A 325 11.00 4.91 19.68
CA ILE A 325 12.47 5.04 19.56
C ILE A 325 13.15 3.70 19.85
N ALA A 326 12.77 3.01 20.93
CA ALA A 326 13.37 1.73 21.29
C ALA A 326 13.15 0.68 20.19
N GLN A 327 11.97 0.68 19.56
CA GLN A 327 11.65 -0.21 18.46
C GLN A 327 12.45 0.13 17.19
N MET A 328 12.62 1.42 16.88
CA MET A 328 13.45 1.92 15.78
C MET A 328 14.93 1.56 15.97
N ASP A 329 15.46 1.73 17.18
CA ASP A 329 16.83 1.32 17.55
C ASP A 329 17.03 -0.18 17.35
N LYS A 330 16.05 -0.99 17.76
CA LYS A 330 16.06 -2.44 17.54
C LYS A 330 16.12 -2.79 16.05
N TRP A 331 15.25 -2.20 15.22
CA TRP A 331 15.25 -2.43 13.78
C TRP A 331 16.60 -2.10 13.14
N LEU A 332 17.20 -0.99 13.54
CA LEU A 332 18.47 -0.55 12.98
C LEU A 332 19.66 -1.40 13.46
N LYS A 333 19.64 -1.91 14.70
CA LYS A 333 20.67 -2.81 15.26
C LYS A 333 20.60 -4.22 14.68
N GLU A 334 19.39 -4.75 14.55
CA GLU A 334 19.15 -6.14 14.11
C GLU A 334 19.07 -6.27 12.58
N GLY A 335 18.77 -5.17 11.87
CA GLY A 335 18.59 -5.13 10.42
C GLY A 335 19.48 -4.12 9.70
N SER A 336 19.18 -3.94 8.41
CA SER A 336 19.78 -2.95 7.53
C SER A 336 19.00 -1.62 7.52
N VAL A 337 19.57 -0.57 6.93
CA VAL A 337 18.81 0.66 6.60
C VAL A 337 17.56 0.34 5.77
N GLY A 338 17.63 -0.62 4.84
CA GLY A 338 16.46 -1.06 4.06
C GLY A 338 15.37 -1.69 4.93
N ASP A 339 15.74 -2.51 5.91
CA ASP A 339 14.79 -3.11 6.85
C ASP A 339 14.11 -2.06 7.71
N MET A 340 14.88 -1.10 8.22
CA MET A 340 14.36 0.04 8.98
C MET A 340 13.35 0.85 8.16
N LEU A 341 13.71 1.25 6.94
CA LEU A 341 12.81 1.97 6.04
C LEU A 341 11.59 1.12 5.69
N TYR A 342 11.74 -0.18 5.47
CA TYR A 342 10.62 -1.08 5.21
C TYR A 342 9.63 -1.06 6.36
N GLU A 343 10.07 -1.29 7.60
CA GLU A 343 9.18 -1.30 8.77
C GLU A 343 8.48 0.05 8.96
N MET A 344 9.22 1.17 8.83
CA MET A 344 8.65 2.50 8.96
C MET A 344 7.58 2.83 7.91
N ASN A 345 7.66 2.25 6.72
CA ASN A 345 6.72 2.52 5.63
C ASN A 345 5.56 1.52 5.58
N ARG A 346 5.44 0.59 6.54
CA ARG A 346 4.26 -0.27 6.61
C ARG A 346 3.03 0.53 7.05
N PRO A 347 1.83 0.25 6.50
CA PRO A 347 0.62 1.00 6.77
C PRO A 347 0.32 1.20 8.26
N GLU A 348 0.50 0.18 9.10
CA GLU A 348 0.27 0.24 10.54
C GLU A 348 1.16 1.25 11.27
N PHE A 349 2.42 1.43 10.85
CA PHE A 349 3.33 2.38 11.48
C PHE A 349 3.11 3.80 10.96
N LEU A 350 2.77 3.94 9.68
CA LEU A 350 2.34 5.21 9.09
C LEU A 350 1.05 5.72 9.75
N ASP A 351 0.05 4.85 9.91
CA ASP A 351 -1.20 5.21 10.57
C ASP A 351 -1.00 5.58 12.03
N LEU A 352 -0.16 4.84 12.77
CA LEU A 352 0.16 5.17 14.16
C LEU A 352 0.77 6.57 14.30
N ASN A 353 1.64 6.97 13.37
CA ASN A 353 2.28 8.28 13.38
C ASN A 353 1.25 9.42 13.30
N TYR A 354 0.35 9.37 12.31
CA TYR A 354 -0.68 10.40 12.17
C TYR A 354 -1.73 10.34 13.28
N GLN A 355 -2.12 9.13 13.72
CA GLN A 355 -3.06 8.94 14.81
C GLN A 355 -2.55 9.52 16.13
N ALA A 356 -1.24 9.62 16.35
CA ALA A 356 -0.70 10.27 17.54
C ALA A 356 -1.18 11.73 17.66
N TYR A 357 -1.21 12.48 16.55
CA TYR A 357 -1.70 13.87 16.56
C TYR A 357 -3.17 13.96 16.96
N LEU A 358 -4.00 13.11 16.39
CA LEU A 358 -5.44 13.08 16.65
C LEU A 358 -5.76 12.53 18.05
N ARG A 359 -5.01 11.54 18.52
CA ARG A 359 -5.26 10.88 19.80
C ARG A 359 -4.79 11.71 20.99
N PHE A 360 -3.64 12.38 20.85
CA PHE A 360 -2.99 13.06 21.97
C PHE A 360 -3.21 14.58 21.96
N PHE A 361 -3.12 15.24 20.81
CA PHE A 361 -3.23 16.71 20.74
C PHE A 361 -4.65 17.20 20.51
N LEU A 362 -5.41 16.65 19.56
CA LEU A 362 -6.78 17.10 19.27
C LEU A 362 -7.72 17.21 20.51
N PRO A 363 -7.73 16.28 21.49
CA PRO A 363 -8.57 16.39 22.69
C PRO A 363 -7.99 17.32 23.78
N THR A 364 -6.91 18.05 23.50
CA THR A 364 -6.31 19.02 24.41
C THR A 364 -6.98 20.38 24.22
N VAL A 365 -8.14 20.52 24.88
CA VAL A 365 -9.04 21.67 24.83
C VAL A 365 -9.64 21.96 26.21
N GLU A 366 -9.74 23.25 26.56
CA GLU A 366 -10.46 23.76 27.73
C GLU A 366 -11.28 25.01 27.34
N GLY A 367 -12.59 25.00 27.57
CA GLY A 367 -13.46 26.12 27.19
C GLY A 367 -13.39 26.44 25.69
N ASP A 368 -13.04 27.69 25.38
CA ASP A 368 -12.81 28.22 24.03
C ASP A 368 -11.33 28.22 23.61
N ASN A 369 -10.44 27.62 24.42
CA ASN A 369 -9.03 27.43 24.07
C ASN A 369 -8.84 26.10 23.32
N TYR A 370 -8.76 26.18 21.99
CA TYR A 370 -8.63 25.06 21.05
C TYR A 370 -7.18 24.70 20.70
N ALA A 371 -6.20 25.00 21.55
CA ALA A 371 -4.77 24.82 21.26
C ALA A 371 -4.40 23.45 20.65
N GLY A 372 -5.01 22.36 21.12
CA GLY A 372 -4.83 21.03 20.54
C GLY A 372 -5.26 20.91 19.07
N ALA A 373 -6.40 21.51 18.71
CA ALA A 373 -6.89 21.54 17.34
C ALA A 373 -6.05 22.48 16.46
N ASP A 374 -5.58 23.60 17.01
CA ASP A 374 -4.72 24.56 16.29
C ASP A 374 -3.38 23.94 15.90
N LEU A 375 -2.77 23.16 16.81
CA LEU A 375 -1.56 22.38 16.53
C LEU A 375 -1.79 21.39 15.39
N VAL A 376 -2.84 20.57 15.48
CA VAL A 376 -3.19 19.58 14.45
C VAL A 376 -3.50 20.26 13.11
N SER A 377 -4.20 21.39 13.14
CA SER A 377 -4.53 22.19 11.96
C SER A 377 -3.27 22.76 11.30
N SER A 378 -2.32 23.29 12.06
CA SER A 378 -1.05 23.81 11.54
C SER A 378 -0.19 22.71 10.90
N TRP A 379 -0.19 21.50 11.47
CA TRP A 379 0.47 20.33 10.87
C TRP A 379 -0.17 19.94 9.53
N ASN A 380 -1.50 19.90 9.47
CA ASN A 380 -2.24 19.66 8.22
C ASN A 380 -1.96 20.76 7.18
N GLN A 381 -1.95 22.02 7.61
CA GLN A 381 -1.67 23.16 6.72
C GLN A 381 -0.26 23.08 6.12
N ARG A 382 0.77 22.73 6.91
CA ARG A 382 2.13 22.52 6.40
C ARG A 382 2.14 21.44 5.32
N ASN A 383 1.53 20.29 5.58
CA ASN A 383 1.49 19.17 4.63
C ASN A 383 0.72 19.48 3.34
N LEU A 384 -0.41 20.21 3.42
CA LEU A 384 -1.14 20.71 2.24
C LEU A 384 -0.29 21.66 1.40
N ARG A 385 0.49 22.54 2.03
CA ARG A 385 1.39 23.45 1.30
C ARG A 385 2.55 22.70 0.65
N ILE A 386 3.09 21.67 1.28
CA ILE A 386 4.13 20.81 0.67
C ILE A 386 3.56 20.08 -0.57
N MET A 387 2.37 19.48 -0.46
CA MET A 387 1.70 18.87 -1.63
C MET A 387 1.35 19.90 -2.71
N SER A 388 1.06 21.15 -2.34
CA SER A 388 0.91 22.25 -3.32
C SER A 388 2.23 22.56 -4.04
N ASN A 389 3.37 22.50 -3.35
CA ASN A 389 4.68 22.62 -3.99
C ASN A 389 4.97 21.45 -4.93
N LEU A 390 4.53 20.23 -4.59
CA LEU A 390 4.60 19.07 -5.49
C LEU A 390 3.84 19.30 -6.82
N HIS A 391 2.75 20.05 -6.80
CA HIS A 391 2.08 20.46 -8.05
C HIS A 391 2.85 21.52 -8.84
N GLN A 392 3.66 22.35 -8.17
CA GLN A 392 4.43 23.43 -8.81
C GLN A 392 5.69 22.94 -9.54
N ILE A 393 6.21 21.75 -9.21
CA ILE A 393 7.46 21.24 -9.82
C ILE A 393 7.30 20.75 -11.28
N GLY A 394 6.10 20.86 -11.85
CA GLY A 394 5.88 20.68 -13.28
C GLY A 394 5.77 19.22 -13.73
N CYS A 395 5.18 18.36 -12.90
CA CYS A 395 4.90 16.96 -13.26
C CYS A 395 4.11 16.88 -14.58
N LYS A 396 4.51 15.95 -15.45
CA LYS A 396 3.83 15.65 -16.72
C LYS A 396 3.05 14.32 -16.60
N PRO A 397 2.09 14.03 -17.50
CA PRO A 397 1.34 12.76 -17.46
C PRO A 397 2.21 11.49 -17.49
N GLU A 398 3.40 11.58 -18.07
CA GLU A 398 4.40 10.50 -18.14
C GLU A 398 5.36 10.45 -16.93
N SER A 399 5.29 11.43 -16.03
CA SER A 399 6.18 11.48 -14.87
C SER A 399 5.97 10.29 -13.93
N ARG A 400 7.05 9.84 -13.30
CA ARG A 400 7.05 8.95 -12.13
C ARG A 400 7.74 9.68 -11.00
N VAL A 401 7.03 9.97 -9.93
CA VAL A 401 7.52 10.84 -8.87
C VAL A 401 7.86 10.03 -7.63
N LEU A 402 9.07 10.20 -7.11
CA LEU A 402 9.45 9.74 -5.78
C LEU A 402 9.56 10.94 -4.86
N VAL A 403 8.93 10.87 -3.68
CA VAL A 403 9.08 11.86 -2.60
C VAL A 403 9.85 11.22 -1.46
N VAL A 404 10.97 11.81 -1.05
CA VAL A 404 11.78 11.39 0.10
C VAL A 404 11.62 12.41 1.22
N PHE A 405 10.93 12.03 2.29
CA PHE A 405 10.56 12.90 3.40
C PHE A 405 10.59 12.16 4.73
N GLY A 406 10.63 12.90 5.84
CA GLY A 406 10.40 12.37 7.17
C GLY A 406 9.09 11.60 7.25
N GLN A 407 9.12 10.44 7.91
CA GLN A 407 7.99 9.49 7.99
C GLN A 407 6.67 10.15 8.42
N GLY A 408 6.72 11.16 9.30
CA GLY A 408 5.50 11.80 9.82
C GLY A 408 4.67 12.55 8.78
N HIS A 409 5.25 12.85 7.61
CA HIS A 409 4.55 13.52 6.51
C HIS A 409 3.76 12.55 5.62
N VAL A 410 4.27 11.32 5.48
CA VAL A 410 3.78 10.34 4.50
C VAL A 410 2.29 10.03 4.64
N PRO A 411 1.71 9.83 5.84
CA PRO A 411 0.29 9.50 5.96
C PRO A 411 -0.63 10.59 5.40
N LEU A 412 -0.24 11.86 5.57
CA LEU A 412 -1.00 13.01 5.05
C LEU A 412 -0.81 13.16 3.54
N PHE A 413 0.42 12.99 3.04
CA PHE A 413 0.67 13.01 1.60
C PHE A 413 -0.11 11.90 0.88
N GLN A 414 -0.14 10.70 1.45
CA GLN A 414 -0.88 9.57 0.92
C GLN A 414 -2.38 9.86 0.84
N ARG A 415 -3.00 10.32 1.94
CA ARG A 415 -4.43 10.69 1.97
C ARG A 415 -4.74 11.79 0.96
N ILE A 416 -3.94 12.87 0.93
CA ILE A 416 -4.11 13.96 -0.04
C ILE A 416 -4.02 13.43 -1.47
N ALA A 417 -3.05 12.56 -1.76
CA ALA A 417 -2.87 11.99 -3.10
C ALA A 417 -4.01 11.06 -3.51
N GLU A 418 -4.42 10.13 -2.62
CA GLU A 418 -5.50 9.17 -2.84
C GLU A 418 -6.86 9.85 -3.03
N ASP A 419 -7.14 10.88 -2.24
CA ASP A 419 -8.38 11.67 -2.32
C ASP A 419 -8.36 12.68 -3.49
N SER A 420 -7.24 12.81 -4.20
CA SER A 420 -7.09 13.71 -5.35
C SER A 420 -7.19 12.98 -6.71
N PRO A 421 -7.55 13.71 -7.79
CA PRO A 421 -7.57 13.13 -9.14
C PRO A 421 -6.20 13.08 -9.82
N TYR A 422 -5.13 13.57 -9.18
CA TYR A 422 -3.85 13.84 -9.88
C TYR A 422 -2.85 12.70 -9.80
N PHE A 423 -2.80 12.00 -8.67
CA PHE A 423 -1.76 11.01 -8.38
C PHE A 423 -2.35 9.62 -8.16
N GLU A 424 -1.55 8.62 -8.50
CA GLU A 424 -1.76 7.22 -8.14
C GLU A 424 -0.64 6.82 -7.17
N VAL A 425 -0.98 6.52 -5.92
CA VAL A 425 0.02 6.17 -4.91
C VAL A 425 0.55 4.76 -5.19
N VAL A 426 1.88 4.64 -5.28
CA VAL A 426 2.59 3.38 -5.48
C VAL A 426 3.31 3.02 -4.20
N SER A 427 3.10 1.78 -3.72
CA SER A 427 3.78 1.29 -2.52
C SER A 427 5.30 1.27 -2.69
N VAL A 428 6.01 1.81 -1.69
CA VAL A 428 7.47 1.80 -1.62
C VAL A 428 8.02 0.47 -1.09
N LEU A 429 7.21 -0.32 -0.38
CA LEU A 429 7.65 -1.54 0.32
C LEU A 429 8.37 -2.57 -0.58
N PRO A 430 7.93 -2.84 -1.84
CA PRO A 430 8.64 -3.75 -2.73
C PRO A 430 10.05 -3.28 -3.14
N TYR A 431 10.38 -2.02 -2.88
CA TYR A 431 11.62 -1.36 -3.31
C TYR A 431 12.57 -1.06 -2.14
N LEU A 432 12.35 -1.66 -0.96
CA LEU A 432 13.17 -1.43 0.24
C LEU A 432 13.94 -2.67 0.72
N ARG A 433 13.68 -3.86 0.15
CA ARG A 433 14.33 -5.13 0.50
C ARG A 433 14.83 -5.90 -0.73
#